data_AF-A0A813EV93-F1
#
_entry.id   AF-A0A813EV93-F1
#
_cell.length_a   1.000
_cell.length_b   1.000
_cell.length_c   1.000
_cell.angle_alpha   90.00
_cell.angle_beta   90.00
_cell.angle_gamma   90.00
#
_symmetry.space_group_name_H-M   'P 1'
#
loop_
_entity.id
_entity.type
_entity.pdbx_description
1 polymer ?
#
loop_
_entity_poly.entity_id
_entity_poly.type
_entity_poly.pdbx_seq_one_letter_code
_entity_poly.pdbx_strand_id
1 'polypeptide(L)'
;MYLKLLAEVLLFLGLTRVIVCQGTSLECRHSYDIRFFFWKDFHNIALDLFVVFVIGRIYEAVFPLDSPLVVVSLCCGSAVPSLLDIIPFLKVSLTMYQVMCVWSVPTFIFVGFMGLALLALAGLHAHYFWKFLTARGKCSFLLEMLAIIGVFVVPRAISSSFHAHHWFTAWLAAQLCRFNTAWSRSAQFFFIGVYVNGIALYGRDPVLSCQAAWLLADSQRCQRLLPCTADQAMQNVMVIPP
;
A
#
# COMPACT_ATOMS: atom_id res chain seq x y z
N MET A 1 8.80 20.37 -8.86
CA MET A 1 9.14 18.94 -8.64
C MET A 1 7.99 18.15 -8.02
N TYR A 2 7.37 18.60 -6.92
CA TYR A 2 6.17 17.93 -6.38
C TYR A 2 5.04 17.79 -7.42
N LEU A 3 4.70 18.87 -8.14
CA LEU A 3 3.69 18.81 -9.21
C LEU A 3 4.04 17.81 -10.32
N LYS A 4 5.34 17.59 -10.59
CA LYS A 4 5.80 16.60 -11.56
C LYS A 4 5.54 15.18 -11.04
N LEU A 5 5.91 14.89 -9.79
CA LEU A 5 5.60 13.62 -9.13
C LEU A 5 4.08 13.35 -9.11
N LEU A 6 3.28 14.37 -8.76
CA LEU A 6 1.83 14.25 -8.75
C LEU A 6 1.29 13.94 -10.15
N ALA A 7 1.73 14.66 -11.18
CA ALA A 7 1.31 14.43 -12.56
C ALA A 7 1.71 13.02 -13.04
N GLU A 8 2.94 12.56 -12.75
CA GLU A 8 3.40 11.21 -13.08
C GLU A 8 2.55 10.15 -12.38
N VAL A 9 2.29 10.28 -11.08
CA VAL A 9 1.44 9.33 -10.34
C VAL A 9 0.02 9.30 -10.89
N LEU A 10 -0.58 10.45 -11.20
CA LEU A 10 -1.92 10.51 -11.81
C LEU A 10 -1.96 9.85 -13.19
N LEU A 11 -0.90 10.01 -13.98
CA LEU A 11 -0.76 9.31 -15.26
C LEU A 11 -0.71 7.80 -15.05
N PHE A 12 0.14 7.30 -14.14
CA PHE A 12 0.24 5.87 -13.85
C PHE A 12 -1.05 5.29 -13.25
N LEU A 13 -1.77 6.05 -12.41
CA LEU A 13 -3.10 5.66 -11.93
C LEU A 13 -4.08 5.42 -13.09
N GLY A 14 -4.14 6.36 -14.03
CA GLY A 14 -4.97 6.24 -15.23
C GLY A 14 -4.56 5.07 -16.12
N LEU A 15 -3.26 4.94 -16.40
CA LEU A 15 -2.72 3.86 -17.22
C LEU A 15 -2.96 2.48 -16.62
N THR A 16 -2.64 2.29 -15.33
CA THR A 16 -2.89 1.02 -14.63
C THR A 16 -4.36 0.67 -14.66
N ARG A 17 -5.26 1.64 -14.42
CA ARG A 17 -6.70 1.41 -14.50
C ARG A 17 -7.13 0.97 -15.90
N VAL A 18 -6.70 1.66 -16.95
CA VAL A 18 -7.05 1.29 -18.33
C VAL A 18 -6.52 -0.10 -18.68
N ILE A 19 -5.25 -0.37 -18.42
CA ILE A 19 -4.61 -1.64 -18.77
C ILE A 19 -5.24 -2.81 -18.01
N VAL A 20 -5.40 -2.69 -16.69
CA VAL A 20 -5.85 -3.79 -15.82
C VAL A 20 -7.36 -3.98 -15.89
N CYS A 21 -8.13 -2.89 -15.80
CA CYS A 21 -9.59 -2.99 -15.73
C CYS A 21 -10.24 -3.17 -17.09
N GLN A 22 -9.69 -2.54 -18.15
CA GLN A 22 -10.28 -2.59 -19.50
C GLN A 22 -9.54 -3.57 -20.41
N GLY A 23 -8.21 -3.61 -20.33
CA GLY A 23 -7.38 -4.44 -21.22
C GLY A 23 -7.38 -5.92 -20.84
N THR A 24 -7.22 -6.25 -19.56
CA THR A 24 -7.02 -7.65 -19.12
C THR A 24 -8.23 -8.24 -18.40
N SER A 25 -9.28 -7.44 -18.12
CA SER A 25 -10.46 -7.86 -17.33
C SER A 25 -10.08 -8.49 -15.98
N LEU A 26 -8.99 -8.03 -15.37
CA LEU A 26 -8.58 -8.46 -14.04
C LEU A 26 -9.46 -7.82 -12.96
N GLU A 27 -9.35 -8.33 -11.73
CA GLU A 27 -10.19 -7.88 -10.62
C GLU A 27 -10.08 -6.37 -10.40
N CYS A 28 -11.19 -5.68 -10.57
CA CYS A 28 -11.28 -4.24 -10.36
C CYS A 28 -12.67 -3.84 -9.85
N ARG A 29 -12.72 -2.77 -9.06
CA ARG A 29 -13.99 -2.21 -8.61
C ARG A 29 -14.60 -1.39 -9.75
N HIS A 30 -15.57 -1.96 -10.46
CA HIS A 30 -16.25 -1.29 -11.58
C HIS A 30 -17.00 -0.02 -11.16
N SER A 31 -17.45 0.07 -9.92
CA SER A 31 -18.11 1.27 -9.36
C SER A 31 -17.14 2.43 -9.08
N TYR A 32 -15.83 2.19 -9.13
CA TYR A 32 -14.82 3.21 -8.88
C TYR A 32 -14.49 4.00 -10.16
N ASP A 33 -15.28 5.01 -10.52
CA ASP A 33 -15.02 5.81 -11.72
C ASP A 33 -14.13 7.05 -11.46
N ILE A 34 -13.81 7.78 -12.54
CA ILE A 34 -12.99 9.00 -12.45
C ILE A 34 -13.66 10.12 -11.65
N ARG A 35 -15.00 10.18 -11.63
CA ARG A 35 -15.75 11.19 -10.87
C ARG A 35 -15.62 10.89 -9.38
N PHE A 36 -15.80 9.64 -9.00
CA PHE A 36 -15.62 9.15 -7.64
C PHE A 36 -14.18 9.37 -7.17
N PHE A 37 -13.18 9.10 -8.01
CA PHE A 37 -11.78 9.40 -7.74
C PHE A 37 -11.56 10.87 -7.37
N PHE A 38 -12.01 11.82 -8.20
CA PHE A 38 -11.80 13.24 -7.94
C PHE A 38 -12.55 13.74 -6.70
N TRP A 39 -13.76 13.23 -6.48
CA TRP A 39 -14.58 13.61 -5.34
C TRP A 39 -14.01 13.10 -4.01
N LYS A 40 -13.62 11.82 -3.95
CA LYS A 40 -13.27 11.15 -2.68
C LYS A 40 -11.77 11.01 -2.42
N ASP A 41 -10.98 10.71 -3.44
CA ASP A 41 -9.62 10.21 -3.23
C ASP A 41 -8.53 11.19 -3.66
N PHE A 42 -8.79 12.08 -4.62
CA PHE A 42 -7.75 12.96 -5.17
C PHE A 42 -7.01 13.79 -4.11
N HIS A 43 -7.73 14.41 -3.18
CA HIS A 43 -7.12 15.22 -2.11
C HIS A 43 -6.29 14.37 -1.14
N ASN A 44 -6.75 13.15 -0.85
CA ASN A 44 -6.03 12.20 -0.01
C ASN A 44 -4.75 11.72 -0.68
N ILE A 45 -4.81 11.43 -1.98
CA ILE A 45 -3.64 11.01 -2.76
C ILE A 45 -2.64 12.15 -2.87
N ALA A 46 -3.09 13.38 -3.13
CA ALA A 46 -2.23 14.55 -3.15
C ALA A 46 -1.50 14.72 -1.81
N LEU A 47 -2.21 14.56 -0.68
CA LEU A 47 -1.63 14.60 0.65
C LEU A 47 -0.64 13.44 0.89
N ASP A 48 -1.02 12.21 0.57
CA ASP A 48 -0.18 11.01 0.72
C ASP A 48 1.13 11.18 -0.09
N LEU A 49 1.06 11.73 -1.31
CA LEU A 49 2.22 12.05 -2.14
C LEU A 49 3.02 13.25 -1.63
N PHE A 50 2.37 14.23 -1.01
CA PHE A 50 3.07 15.36 -0.39
C PHE A 50 3.94 14.87 0.78
N VAL A 51 3.40 13.96 1.59
CA VAL A 51 4.16 13.31 2.67
C VAL A 51 5.30 12.49 2.10
N VAL A 52 5.09 11.72 1.02
CA VAL A 52 6.18 11.01 0.31
C VAL A 52 7.23 11.95 -0.25
N PHE A 53 6.82 13.08 -0.81
CA PHE A 53 7.74 14.06 -1.37
C PHE A 53 8.64 14.67 -0.31
N VAL A 54 8.06 15.12 0.81
CA VAL A 54 8.77 15.76 1.92
C VAL A 54 9.55 14.74 2.75
N ILE A 55 8.86 13.75 3.32
CA ILE A 55 9.46 12.78 4.23
C ILE A 55 10.30 11.74 3.49
N GLY A 56 9.86 11.31 2.31
CA GLY A 56 10.66 10.47 1.42
C GLY A 56 11.81 11.21 0.72
N ARG A 57 11.97 12.53 0.97
CA ARG A 57 13.06 13.39 0.46
C ARG A 57 13.29 13.22 -1.04
N ILE A 58 12.21 13.15 -1.80
CA ILE A 58 12.28 13.00 -3.25
C ILE A 58 13.00 14.21 -3.86
N TYR A 59 12.92 15.36 -3.20
CA TYR A 59 13.59 16.57 -3.65
C TYR A 59 15.12 16.54 -3.58
N GLU A 60 15.70 15.59 -2.85
CA GLU A 60 17.15 15.39 -2.73
C GLU A 60 17.65 14.22 -3.60
N ALA A 61 16.79 13.63 -4.44
CA ALA A 61 17.12 12.42 -5.19
C ALA A 61 18.28 12.65 -6.18
N VAL A 62 19.22 11.69 -6.24
CA VAL A 62 20.31 11.68 -7.24
C VAL A 62 19.78 11.68 -8.67
N PHE A 63 18.67 10.97 -8.88
CA PHE A 63 18.08 10.80 -10.22
C PHE A 63 16.89 11.73 -10.38
N PRO A 64 16.73 12.32 -11.58
CA PRO A 64 15.53 13.09 -11.88
C PRO A 64 14.32 12.15 -11.96
N LEU A 65 13.13 12.69 -11.69
CA LEU A 65 11.87 11.92 -11.64
C LEU A 65 11.55 11.21 -12.96
N ASP A 66 11.95 11.79 -14.08
CA ASP A 66 11.82 11.26 -15.44
C ASP A 66 12.98 10.34 -15.86
N SER A 67 13.88 9.99 -14.93
CA SER A 67 14.92 9.01 -15.24
C SER A 67 14.30 7.66 -15.58
N PRO A 68 14.86 6.90 -16.54
CA PRO A 68 14.34 5.57 -16.88
C PRO A 68 14.26 4.64 -15.67
N LEU A 69 15.21 4.74 -14.73
CA LEU A 69 15.23 3.93 -13.52
C LEU A 69 13.98 4.16 -12.65
N VAL A 70 13.59 5.43 -12.47
CA VAL A 70 12.41 5.81 -11.69
C VAL A 70 11.13 5.35 -12.40
N VAL A 71 11.00 5.65 -13.69
CA VAL A 71 9.84 5.31 -14.50
C VAL A 71 9.63 3.78 -14.57
N VAL A 72 10.70 3.02 -14.79
CA VAL A 72 10.64 1.55 -14.82
C VAL A 72 10.27 1.00 -13.44
N SER A 73 10.87 1.51 -12.37
CA SER A 73 10.55 1.05 -11.00
C SER A 73 9.09 1.30 -10.65
N LEU A 74 8.59 2.49 -10.97
CA LEU A 74 7.18 2.88 -10.79
C LEU A 74 6.25 1.98 -11.61
N CYS A 75 6.55 1.78 -12.90
CA CYS A 75 5.80 0.91 -13.79
C CYS A 75 5.76 -0.54 -13.29
N CYS A 76 6.90 -1.10 -12.90
CA CYS A 76 6.99 -2.44 -12.32
C CYS A 76 6.16 -2.55 -11.04
N GLY A 77 6.28 -1.57 -10.14
CA GLY A 77 5.47 -1.53 -8.92
C GLY A 77 3.97 -1.47 -9.22
N SER A 78 3.58 -0.72 -10.25
CA SER A 78 2.18 -0.57 -10.65
C SER A 78 1.62 -1.75 -11.43
N ALA A 79 2.46 -2.61 -12.03
CA ALA A 79 2.04 -3.76 -12.81
C ALA A 79 2.09 -5.06 -12.01
N VAL A 80 3.15 -5.27 -11.22
CA VAL A 80 3.43 -6.55 -10.53
C VAL A 80 2.24 -7.05 -9.70
N PRO A 81 1.58 -6.26 -8.84
CA PRO A 81 0.46 -6.77 -8.04
C PRO A 81 -0.67 -7.37 -8.90
N SER A 82 -1.04 -6.69 -9.99
CA SER A 82 -2.06 -7.21 -10.92
C SER A 82 -1.59 -8.42 -11.72
N LEU A 83 -0.30 -8.48 -12.07
CA LEU A 83 0.26 -9.67 -12.74
C LEU A 83 0.28 -10.89 -11.81
N LEU A 84 0.57 -10.69 -10.52
CA LEU A 84 0.51 -11.75 -9.52
C LEU A 84 -0.91 -12.29 -9.36
N ASP A 85 -1.93 -11.43 -9.51
CA ASP A 85 -3.32 -11.85 -9.47
C ASP A 85 -3.66 -12.82 -10.63
N ILE A 86 -2.94 -12.85 -11.75
CA ILE A 86 -3.20 -13.83 -12.81
C ILE A 86 -2.91 -15.26 -12.35
N ILE A 87 -2.00 -15.43 -11.37
CA ILE A 87 -1.49 -16.73 -10.94
C ILE A 87 -2.45 -17.35 -9.91
N PRO A 88 -3.13 -18.49 -10.21
CA PRO A 88 -4.23 -18.99 -9.38
C PRO A 88 -3.88 -19.23 -7.91
N PHE A 89 -2.69 -19.73 -7.59
CA PHE A 89 -2.28 -19.98 -6.21
C PHE A 89 -1.87 -18.70 -5.45
N LEU A 90 -1.74 -17.57 -6.15
CA LEU A 90 -1.50 -16.25 -5.58
C LEU A 90 -2.76 -15.40 -5.45
N LYS A 91 -3.89 -15.85 -6.01
CA LYS A 91 -5.24 -15.28 -5.80
C LYS A 91 -5.78 -15.57 -4.40
N VAL A 92 -5.04 -15.18 -3.38
CA VAL A 92 -5.36 -15.40 -1.97
C VAL A 92 -5.08 -14.13 -1.17
N SER A 93 -5.91 -13.86 -0.17
CA SER A 93 -5.67 -12.76 0.77
C SER A 93 -4.84 -13.23 1.98
N LEU A 94 -4.11 -12.32 2.61
CA LEU A 94 -3.43 -12.58 3.88
C LEU A 94 -4.41 -12.44 5.05
N THR A 95 -5.17 -13.50 5.32
CA THR A 95 -6.02 -13.62 6.53
C THR A 95 -5.72 -14.92 7.25
N MET A 96 -5.99 -15.00 8.56
CA MET A 96 -5.75 -16.24 9.32
C MET A 96 -6.49 -17.43 8.72
N TYR A 97 -7.73 -17.23 8.26
CA TYR A 97 -8.49 -18.27 7.58
C TYR A 97 -7.80 -18.74 6.30
N GLN A 98 -7.38 -17.80 5.44
CA GLN A 98 -6.71 -18.14 4.18
C GLN A 98 -5.40 -18.88 4.42
N VAL A 99 -4.57 -18.39 5.34
CA VAL A 99 -3.29 -19.03 5.70
C VAL A 99 -3.50 -20.43 6.23
N MET A 100 -4.49 -20.65 7.09
CA MET A 100 -4.70 -21.95 7.75
C MET A 100 -5.50 -22.96 6.91
N CYS A 101 -6.35 -22.51 6.00
CA CYS A 101 -7.34 -23.37 5.33
C CYS A 101 -7.26 -23.38 3.80
N VAL A 102 -6.70 -22.35 3.17
CA VAL A 102 -6.76 -22.16 1.71
C VAL A 102 -5.38 -22.15 1.06
N TRP A 103 -4.38 -21.62 1.73
CA TRP A 103 -3.03 -21.49 1.18
C TRP A 103 -2.44 -22.84 0.80
N SER A 104 -2.00 -22.93 -0.45
CA SER A 104 -1.32 -24.09 -0.98
C SER A 104 0.17 -24.05 -0.67
N VAL A 105 0.88 -25.19 -0.77
CA VAL A 105 2.35 -25.22 -0.61
C VAL A 105 3.07 -24.23 -1.55
N PRO A 106 2.70 -24.11 -2.85
CA PRO A 106 3.24 -23.07 -3.73
C PRO A 106 3.06 -21.64 -3.19
N THR A 107 1.91 -21.33 -2.60
CA THR A 107 1.64 -20.02 -1.98
C THR A 107 2.63 -19.75 -0.84
N PHE A 108 2.84 -20.72 0.05
CA PHE A 108 3.79 -20.59 1.15
C PHE A 108 5.23 -20.38 0.67
N ILE A 109 5.66 -21.13 -0.34
CA ILE A 109 7.01 -20.99 -0.94
C ILE A 109 7.18 -19.58 -1.50
N PHE A 110 6.21 -19.10 -2.29
CA PHE A 110 6.26 -17.78 -2.89
C PHE A 110 6.28 -16.66 -1.84
N VAL A 111 5.37 -16.70 -0.86
CA VAL A 111 5.31 -15.72 0.23
C VAL A 111 6.58 -15.78 1.08
N GLY A 112 7.14 -16.97 1.32
CA GLY A 112 8.42 -17.15 1.99
C GLY A 112 9.57 -16.45 1.25
N PHE A 113 9.66 -16.64 -0.06
CA PHE A 113 10.66 -15.95 -0.90
C PHE A 113 10.48 -14.43 -0.87
N MET A 114 9.23 -13.95 -1.00
CA MET A 114 8.93 -12.52 -0.88
C MET A 114 9.31 -11.96 0.49
N GLY A 115 9.04 -12.69 1.57
CA GLY A 115 9.44 -12.34 2.93
C GLY A 115 10.96 -12.24 3.05
N LEU A 116 11.71 -13.20 2.52
CA LEU A 116 13.17 -13.15 2.50
C LEU A 116 13.71 -11.96 1.70
N ALA A 117 13.12 -11.64 0.56
CA ALA A 117 13.51 -10.47 -0.24
C ALA A 117 13.27 -9.15 0.51
N LEU A 118 12.12 -9.03 1.19
CA LEU A 118 11.82 -7.86 2.03
C LEU A 118 12.76 -7.75 3.23
N LEU A 119 13.10 -8.87 3.88
CA LEU A 119 14.07 -8.91 4.98
C LEU A 119 15.48 -8.53 4.49
N ALA A 120 15.90 -9.00 3.31
CA ALA A 120 17.18 -8.62 2.72
C ALA A 120 17.21 -7.11 2.42
N LEU A 121 16.12 -6.56 1.86
CA LEU A 121 15.99 -5.12 1.62
C LEU A 121 16.04 -4.31 2.92
N ALA A 122 15.34 -4.77 3.97
CA ALA A 122 15.37 -4.14 5.28
C ALA A 122 16.77 -4.21 5.92
N GLY A 123 17.44 -5.35 5.81
CA GLY A 123 18.81 -5.56 6.27
C GLY A 123 19.80 -4.64 5.55
N LEU A 124 19.66 -4.47 4.23
CA LEU A 124 20.48 -3.55 3.45
C LEU A 124 20.24 -2.09 3.88
N HIS A 125 18.99 -1.70 4.12
CA HIS A 125 18.68 -0.37 4.65
C HIS A 125 19.24 -0.17 6.06
N ALA A 126 19.12 -1.16 6.95
CA ALA A 126 19.69 -1.09 8.29
C ALA A 126 21.22 -0.98 8.25
N HIS A 127 21.88 -1.79 7.42
CA HIS A 127 23.32 -1.69 7.19
C HIS A 127 23.70 -0.29 6.72
N TYR A 128 22.97 0.25 5.74
CA TYR A 128 23.25 1.57 5.20
C TYR A 128 23.06 2.67 6.25
N PHE A 129 21.95 2.60 7.00
CA PHE A 129 21.62 3.50 8.10
C PHE A 129 22.76 3.55 9.12
N TRP A 130 23.27 2.40 9.54
CA TRP A 130 24.31 2.33 10.57
C TRP A 130 25.68 2.79 10.05
N LYS A 131 26.06 2.36 8.84
CA LYS A 131 27.42 2.56 8.31
C LYS A 131 27.63 3.91 7.65
N PHE A 132 26.65 4.44 6.92
CA PHE A 132 26.86 5.59 6.03
C PHE A 132 26.16 6.87 6.49
N LEU A 133 25.13 6.81 7.36
CA LEU A 133 24.49 8.03 7.84
C LEU A 133 25.29 8.68 8.97
N THR A 134 25.38 10.02 8.90
CA THR A 134 25.87 10.86 9.99
C THR A 134 24.94 10.80 11.20
N ALA A 135 25.42 11.17 12.39
CA ALA A 135 24.59 11.20 13.61
C ALA A 135 23.33 12.07 13.43
N ARG A 136 23.48 13.25 12.79
CA ARG A 136 22.35 14.12 12.44
C ARG A 136 21.38 13.43 11.48
N GLY A 137 21.89 12.73 10.46
CA GLY A 137 21.06 11.98 9.51
C GLY A 137 20.26 10.86 10.20
N LYS A 138 20.90 10.12 11.11
CA LYS A 138 20.25 9.07 11.92
C LYS A 138 19.13 9.65 12.79
N CYS A 139 19.40 10.75 13.49
CA CYS A 139 18.41 11.43 14.33
C CYS A 139 17.20 11.93 13.51
N SER A 140 17.46 12.63 12.40
CA SER A 140 16.41 13.09 11.48
C SER A 140 15.56 11.93 10.98
N PHE A 141 16.20 10.83 10.57
CA PHE A 141 15.50 9.65 10.08
C PHE A 141 14.56 9.07 11.15
N LEU A 142 15.04 8.91 12.39
CA LEU A 142 14.25 8.37 13.49
C LEU A 142 13.06 9.28 13.85
N LEU A 143 13.28 10.60 13.94
CA LEU A 143 12.21 11.55 14.21
C LEU A 143 11.13 11.54 13.13
N GLU A 144 11.53 11.50 11.85
CA GLU A 144 10.61 11.41 10.72
C GLU A 144 9.82 10.08 10.73
N MET A 145 10.45 8.97 11.11
CA MET A 145 9.77 7.68 11.26
C MET A 145 8.79 7.67 12.42
N LEU A 146 9.18 8.23 13.57
CA LEU A 146 8.29 8.39 14.72
C LEU A 146 7.09 9.28 14.36
N ALA A 147 7.29 10.35 13.60
CA ALA A 147 6.22 11.20 13.12
C ALA A 147 5.26 10.43 12.18
N ILE A 148 5.78 9.67 11.22
CA ILE A 148 4.92 8.84 10.33
C ILE A 148 4.14 7.82 11.15
N ILE A 149 4.80 7.07 12.04
CA ILE A 149 4.15 6.06 12.87
C ILE A 149 3.08 6.71 13.76
N GLY A 150 3.39 7.81 14.43
CA GLY A 150 2.48 8.51 15.31
C GLY A 150 1.27 9.11 14.59
N VAL A 151 1.44 9.67 13.39
CA VAL A 151 0.36 10.30 12.64
C VAL A 151 -0.46 9.31 11.82
N PHE A 152 0.16 8.29 11.24
CA PHE A 152 -0.46 7.41 10.25
C PHE A 152 -0.66 5.97 10.70
N VAL A 153 0.09 5.45 11.67
CA VAL A 153 -0.03 4.05 12.11
C VAL A 153 -0.79 3.97 13.42
N VAL A 154 -0.32 4.64 14.47
CA VAL A 154 -0.87 4.56 15.83
C VAL A 154 -2.37 4.81 15.89
N PRO A 155 -2.94 5.88 15.29
CA PRO A 155 -4.38 6.15 15.41
C PRO A 155 -5.25 5.06 14.78
N ARG A 156 -4.69 4.27 13.84
CA ARG A 156 -5.41 3.15 13.23
C ARG A 156 -5.15 1.84 13.96
N ALA A 157 -3.93 1.62 14.46
CA ALA A 157 -3.58 0.42 15.21
C ALA A 157 -4.37 0.27 16.52
N ILE A 158 -4.80 1.37 17.13
CA ILE A 158 -5.65 1.37 18.33
C ILE A 158 -7.15 1.16 18.02
N SER A 159 -7.54 1.15 16.73
CA SER A 159 -8.91 0.85 16.34
C SER A 159 -9.15 -0.65 16.40
N SER A 160 -10.30 -1.07 16.97
CA SER A 160 -10.75 -2.48 16.90
C SER A 160 -10.91 -2.97 15.46
N SER A 161 -11.06 -2.02 14.53
CA SER A 161 -11.18 -2.26 13.09
C SER A 161 -9.91 -2.01 12.29
N PHE A 162 -8.73 -2.21 12.88
CA PHE A 162 -7.50 -2.02 12.12
C PHE A 162 -7.36 -3.06 10.99
N HIS A 163 -7.41 -2.60 9.73
CA HIS A 163 -7.06 -3.39 8.56
C HIS A 163 -6.11 -2.61 7.65
N ALA A 164 -4.82 -2.93 7.73
CA ALA A 164 -3.82 -2.33 6.85
C ALA A 164 -3.87 -2.98 5.46
N HIS A 165 -4.42 -2.25 4.49
CA HIS A 165 -4.30 -2.65 3.09
C HIS A 165 -2.83 -2.69 2.66
N HIS A 166 -2.47 -3.70 1.87
CA HIS A 166 -1.09 -3.92 1.44
C HIS A 166 -0.54 -2.76 0.58
N TRP A 167 -1.40 -2.02 -0.14
CA TRP A 167 -0.99 -0.80 -0.84
C TRP A 167 -0.67 0.36 0.12
N PHE A 168 -1.34 0.44 1.27
CA PHE A 168 -0.98 1.39 2.34
C PHE A 168 0.35 1.01 3.02
N THR A 169 0.60 -0.29 3.22
CA THR A 169 1.92 -0.74 3.71
C THR A 169 3.02 -0.47 2.69
N ALA A 170 2.73 -0.55 1.39
CA ALA A 170 3.67 -0.13 0.35
C ALA A 170 3.95 1.38 0.43
N TRP A 171 2.92 2.22 0.61
CA TRP A 171 3.12 3.65 0.86
C TRP A 171 4.04 3.93 2.06
N LEU A 172 3.85 3.23 3.19
CA LEU A 172 4.75 3.30 4.34
C LEU A 172 6.18 2.84 4.00
N ALA A 173 6.31 1.74 3.26
CA ALA A 173 7.61 1.20 2.82
C ALA A 173 8.36 2.16 1.90
N ALA A 174 7.66 2.91 1.05
CA ALA A 174 8.26 3.96 0.23
C ALA A 174 8.91 5.06 1.09
N GLN A 175 8.35 5.38 2.26
CA GLN A 175 8.96 6.36 3.17
C GLN A 175 10.26 5.86 3.80
N LEU A 176 10.41 4.54 3.94
CA LEU A 176 11.62 3.90 4.47
C LEU A 176 12.72 3.82 3.40
N CYS A 177 12.32 3.68 2.13
CA CYS A 177 13.24 3.56 0.99
C CYS A 177 13.67 4.93 0.46
N ARG A 178 14.36 5.75 1.26
CA ARG A 178 14.66 7.15 0.92
C ARG A 178 16.14 7.50 0.90
N PHE A 179 17.02 6.51 0.93
CA PHE A 179 18.46 6.79 0.85
C PHE A 179 18.83 7.25 -0.54
N ASN A 180 19.85 8.10 -0.63
CA ASN A 180 20.27 8.70 -1.89
C ASN A 180 21.15 7.75 -2.72
N THR A 181 20.66 6.53 -2.93
CA THR A 181 21.29 5.47 -3.72
C THR A 181 20.31 4.95 -4.75
N ALA A 182 20.81 4.45 -5.88
CA ALA A 182 19.96 3.93 -6.96
C ALA A 182 18.99 2.84 -6.47
N TRP A 183 19.49 1.85 -5.74
CA TRP A 183 18.67 0.73 -5.26
C TRP A 183 17.58 1.17 -4.26
N SER A 184 17.87 2.13 -3.37
CA SER A 184 16.88 2.60 -2.38
C SER A 184 15.82 3.45 -3.08
N ARG A 185 16.22 4.31 -4.02
CA ARG A 185 15.28 5.09 -4.85
C ARG A 185 14.43 4.19 -5.76
N SER A 186 15.01 3.17 -6.38
CA SER A 186 14.24 2.18 -7.15
C SER A 186 13.21 1.48 -6.27
N ALA A 187 13.60 1.03 -5.07
CA ALA A 187 12.65 0.44 -4.11
C ALA A 187 11.56 1.44 -3.72
N GLN A 188 11.90 2.72 -3.52
CA GLN A 188 10.94 3.80 -3.25
C GLN A 188 9.85 3.86 -4.31
N PHE A 189 10.24 4.00 -5.57
CA PHE A 189 9.32 4.17 -6.68
C PHE A 189 8.57 2.88 -7.00
N PHE A 190 9.19 1.72 -6.78
CA PHE A 190 8.49 0.44 -6.82
C PHE A 190 7.35 0.40 -5.80
N PHE A 191 7.59 0.77 -4.54
CA PHE A 191 6.55 0.78 -3.52
C PHE A 191 5.47 1.87 -3.76
N ILE A 192 5.86 3.04 -4.29
CA ILE A 192 4.88 4.03 -4.79
C ILE A 192 4.03 3.42 -5.90
N GLY A 193 4.64 2.63 -6.79
CA GLY A 193 3.92 1.92 -7.86
C GLY A 193 2.91 0.91 -7.33
N VAL A 194 3.27 0.14 -6.30
CA VAL A 194 2.35 -0.79 -5.63
C VAL A 194 1.20 -0.03 -4.97
N TYR A 195 1.48 1.14 -4.38
CA TYR A 195 0.45 2.04 -3.85
C TYR A 195 -0.49 2.56 -4.94
N VAL A 196 0.07 3.01 -6.08
CA VAL A 196 -0.68 3.43 -7.27
C VAL A 196 -1.58 2.30 -7.78
N ASN A 197 -1.08 1.07 -7.83
CA ASN A 197 -1.87 -0.08 -8.26
C ASN A 197 -3.13 -0.26 -7.40
N GLY A 198 -2.97 -0.31 -6.07
CA GLY A 198 -4.10 -0.48 -5.16
C GLY A 198 -5.17 0.60 -5.35
N ILE A 199 -4.76 1.86 -5.48
CA ILE A 199 -5.70 2.96 -5.73
C ILE A 199 -6.39 2.83 -7.07
N ALA A 200 -5.67 2.52 -8.14
CA ALA A 200 -6.23 2.43 -9.49
C ALA A 200 -7.38 1.40 -9.57
N LEU A 201 -7.25 0.30 -8.84
CA LEU A 201 -8.18 -0.84 -8.88
C LEU A 201 -9.30 -0.75 -7.85
N TYR A 202 -9.00 -0.29 -6.65
CA TYR A 202 -9.90 -0.37 -5.49
C TYR A 202 -10.24 0.99 -4.86
N GLY A 203 -9.57 2.04 -5.32
CA GLY A 203 -9.56 3.36 -4.68
C GLY A 203 -8.60 3.44 -3.51
N ARG A 204 -8.48 4.62 -2.91
CA ARG A 204 -7.58 4.83 -1.76
C ARG A 204 -8.01 4.08 -0.50
N ASP A 205 -9.18 3.43 -0.55
CA ASP A 205 -9.99 2.80 0.50
C ASP A 205 -9.38 2.93 1.91
N PRO A 206 -10.01 3.69 2.83
CA PRO A 206 -9.50 3.82 4.18
C PRO A 206 -9.31 2.42 4.78
N VAL A 207 -8.28 2.28 5.62
CA VAL A 207 -8.06 1.12 6.51
C VAL A 207 -9.43 0.57 6.93
N LEU A 208 -9.84 -0.59 6.38
CA LEU A 208 -11.24 -1.02 6.40
C LEU A 208 -11.77 -1.06 7.82
N SER A 209 -12.88 -0.40 8.07
CA SER A 209 -13.67 -0.61 9.28
C SER A 209 -14.12 -2.09 9.39
N CYS A 210 -14.31 -2.60 10.61
CA CYS A 210 -14.68 -3.99 10.95
C CYS A 210 -15.89 -4.48 10.17
N GLN A 211 -16.74 -3.56 9.74
CA GLN A 211 -17.96 -3.83 8.99
C GLN A 211 -17.71 -4.62 7.69
N ALA A 212 -16.65 -4.31 6.93
CA ALA A 212 -16.36 -5.04 5.69
C ALA A 212 -15.86 -6.47 5.97
N ALA A 213 -15.01 -6.64 6.99
CA ALA A 213 -14.53 -7.94 7.43
C ALA A 213 -15.66 -8.80 8.01
N TRP A 214 -16.60 -8.18 8.72
CA TRP A 214 -17.79 -8.85 9.25
C TRP A 214 -18.75 -9.31 8.16
N LEU A 215 -19.11 -8.43 7.22
CA LEU A 215 -19.98 -8.78 6.10
C LEU A 215 -19.38 -9.93 5.26
N LEU A 216 -18.06 -9.97 5.11
CA LEU A 216 -17.36 -11.06 4.46
C LEU A 216 -17.40 -12.36 5.28
N ALA A 217 -17.18 -12.28 6.60
CA ALA A 217 -17.23 -13.44 7.50
C ALA A 217 -18.64 -14.04 7.62
N ASP A 218 -19.67 -13.19 7.69
CA ASP A 218 -21.08 -13.57 7.76
C ASP A 218 -21.55 -14.24 6.45
N SER A 219 -21.25 -13.62 5.30
CA SER A 219 -21.56 -14.21 3.99
C SER A 219 -20.85 -15.55 3.74
N GLN A 220 -19.69 -15.78 4.37
CA GLN A 220 -18.94 -17.03 4.31
C GLN A 220 -19.31 -18.03 5.43
N ARG A 221 -20.31 -17.72 6.27
CA ARG A 221 -20.77 -18.54 7.41
C ARG A 221 -19.62 -19.00 8.33
N CYS A 222 -18.64 -18.14 8.57
CA CYS A 222 -17.45 -18.51 9.34
C CYS A 222 -17.73 -18.48 10.85
N GLN A 223 -17.93 -19.65 11.47
CA GLN A 223 -18.28 -19.77 12.91
C GLN A 223 -17.19 -19.25 13.88
N ARG A 224 -15.95 -19.04 13.44
CA ARG A 224 -14.81 -18.65 14.31
C ARG A 224 -14.59 -17.15 14.50
N LEU A 225 -15.33 -16.27 13.80
CA LEU A 225 -15.12 -14.81 13.86
C LEU A 225 -16.16 -14.05 14.72
N LEU A 226 -16.98 -14.78 15.47
CA LEU A 226 -17.99 -14.24 16.40
C LEU A 226 -17.49 -13.25 17.48
N PRO A 227 -16.21 -13.22 17.93
CA PRO A 227 -15.81 -12.27 18.97
C PRO A 227 -15.70 -10.80 18.51
N CYS A 228 -15.68 -10.53 17.19
CA CYS A 228 -15.56 -9.15 16.70
C CYS A 228 -16.89 -8.39 16.61
N THR A 229 -18.06 -9.05 16.68
CA THR A 229 -19.27 -8.46 16.06
C THR A 229 -20.60 -9.07 16.52
N ALA A 230 -21.02 -8.74 17.73
CA ALA A 230 -22.45 -8.62 18.01
C ALA A 230 -22.74 -7.18 18.47
N ASP A 231 -21.95 -6.67 19.41
CA ASP A 231 -22.26 -5.38 20.05
C ASP A 231 -21.92 -4.14 19.19
N GLN A 232 -20.86 -4.18 18.36
CA GLN A 232 -20.46 -3.02 17.54
C GLN A 232 -21.20 -2.90 16.20
N ALA A 233 -21.67 -4.01 15.62
CA ALA A 233 -22.42 -3.98 14.37
C ALA A 233 -23.85 -3.46 14.58
N MET A 234 -24.48 -3.77 15.72
CA MET A 234 -25.83 -3.30 16.04
C MET A 234 -25.88 -1.82 16.47
N GLN A 235 -24.82 -1.27 17.06
CA GLN A 235 -24.78 0.14 17.47
C GLN A 235 -24.75 1.12 16.28
N ASN A 236 -24.22 0.74 15.12
CA ASN A 236 -24.14 1.62 13.95
C ASN A 236 -25.34 1.52 13.00
N VAL A 237 -26.24 0.54 13.18
CA VAL A 237 -27.48 0.43 12.38
C VAL A 237 -28.61 1.26 12.98
N MET A 238 -28.52 1.66 14.25
CA MET A 238 -29.57 2.42 14.95
C MET A 238 -29.44 3.96 14.84
N VAL A 239 -28.54 4.50 14.02
CA VAL A 239 -28.36 5.97 13.84
C VAL A 239 -28.56 6.41 12.38
N ILE A 240 -29.49 5.78 11.68
CA ILE A 240 -30.07 6.36 10.46
C ILE A 240 -31.48 6.80 10.85
N PRO A 241 -31.72 8.10 11.15
CA PRO A 241 -33.08 8.59 11.24
C PRO A 241 -33.73 8.49 9.85
N PRO A 242 -35.06 8.29 9.79
CA PRO A 242 -35.79 8.03 8.54
C PRO A 242 -35.62 9.11 7.48
#